data_AF-A0AAV3SD03-F1
#
_entry.id   AF-A0AAV3SD03-F1
#
_cell.length_a   1.000
_cell.length_b   1.000
_cell.length_c   1.000
_cell.angle_alpha   90.00
_cell.angle_beta   90.00
_cell.angle_gamma   90.00
#
_symmetry.space_group_name_H-M   'P 1'
#
loop_
_entity.id
_entity.type
_entity.pdbx_description
1 polymer ?
#
loop_
_entity_poly.entity_id
_entity_poly.type
_entity_poly.pdbx_seq_one_letter_code
_entity_poly.pdbx_strand_id
1 'polypeptide(L)'
;MSTNTDAGESTGREVAKRSFAREFNDASYTFKESEDELAPNYTLLPTGERVNRLFFAGTLTETNDVGSDSEYWQGRVVDPTGTFYVYAGQYQPEAASALRQIETPTYVAVVGKPRSYETDDGETNVAVRPESITQVDEATRDRWVVETADKTIERLQSFDEEINDYAQMARDEYGERLSPYREAAIEALESLDATDASAAAATSETASDAVGSDSVADDTEQAGEDAHSPAETGESVESEGSSSAELSGSEETSEDTGLGEYE
;
A
#
# COMPACT_ATOMS: atom_id res chain seq x y z
N MET A 1 15.90 -18.78 -45.94
CA MET A 1 16.58 -19.36 -44.77
C MET A 1 16.04 -18.62 -43.57
N SER A 2 15.07 -19.24 -42.89
CA SER A 2 14.38 -18.67 -41.74
C SER A 2 15.33 -18.66 -40.54
N THR A 3 15.53 -17.50 -39.93
CA THR A 3 16.12 -17.40 -38.60
C THR A 3 15.00 -17.62 -37.60
N ASN A 4 14.93 -18.85 -37.10
CA ASN A 4 14.13 -19.23 -35.93
C ASN A 4 14.66 -18.40 -34.75
N THR A 5 13.92 -17.35 -34.37
CA THR A 5 14.19 -16.60 -33.14
C THR A 5 13.42 -17.33 -32.06
N ASP A 6 14.08 -18.35 -31.51
CA ASP A 6 13.73 -18.95 -30.23
C ASP A 6 13.97 -17.86 -29.16
N ALA A 7 12.94 -17.09 -28.88
CA ALA A 7 12.93 -16.13 -27.79
C ALA A 7 12.75 -16.92 -26.50
N GLY A 8 13.86 -17.33 -25.90
CA GLY A 8 13.85 -17.87 -24.55
C GLY A 8 13.15 -16.88 -23.62
N GLU A 9 12.04 -17.33 -23.04
CA GLU A 9 11.32 -16.68 -21.94
C GLU A 9 12.35 -16.14 -20.94
N SER A 10 12.33 -14.83 -20.72
CA SER A 10 13.26 -14.18 -19.83
C SER A 10 13.10 -14.75 -18.41
N THR A 11 14.10 -15.48 -17.92
CA THR A 11 14.27 -15.88 -16.50
C THR A 11 14.53 -14.66 -15.58
N GLY A 12 14.02 -13.49 -15.94
CA GLY A 12 14.13 -12.24 -15.18
C GLY A 12 12.83 -11.97 -14.42
N ARG A 13 12.93 -11.23 -13.30
CA ARG A 13 11.74 -10.75 -12.60
C ARG A 13 10.94 -9.85 -13.54
N GLU A 14 9.66 -10.19 -13.74
CA GLU A 14 8.76 -9.32 -14.50
C GLU A 14 8.55 -7.97 -13.82
N VAL A 15 8.29 -6.96 -14.64
CA VAL A 15 8.00 -5.60 -14.19
C VAL A 15 6.64 -5.58 -13.52
N ALA A 16 6.58 -4.97 -12.33
CA ALA A 16 5.31 -4.81 -11.62
C ALA A 16 4.39 -3.84 -12.38
N LYS A 17 3.20 -4.32 -12.73
CA LYS A 17 2.16 -3.56 -13.42
C LYS A 17 1.40 -2.71 -12.41
N ARG A 18 1.11 -1.46 -12.77
CA ARG A 18 0.24 -0.60 -11.96
C ARG A 18 -1.21 -0.91 -12.28
N SER A 19 -2.05 -0.92 -11.25
CA SER A 19 -3.50 -1.04 -11.39
C SER A 19 -4.17 -0.33 -10.23
N PHE A 20 -5.35 0.22 -10.48
CA PHE A 20 -6.24 0.73 -9.45
C PHE A 20 -7.02 -0.40 -8.77
N ALA A 21 -7.44 -0.18 -7.52
CA ALA A 21 -8.20 -1.16 -6.76
C ALA A 21 -9.49 -1.56 -7.47
N ARG A 22 -10.18 -0.59 -8.09
CA ARG A 22 -11.42 -0.86 -8.83
C ARG A 22 -11.23 -1.90 -9.92
N GLU A 23 -10.18 -1.74 -10.73
CA GLU A 23 -9.88 -2.65 -11.82
C GLU A 23 -9.36 -4.00 -11.31
N PHE A 24 -8.49 -3.97 -10.30
CA PHE A 24 -7.92 -5.19 -9.72
C PHE A 24 -8.99 -6.06 -9.06
N ASN A 25 -9.93 -5.47 -8.34
CA ASN A 25 -10.96 -6.21 -7.60
C ASN A 25 -11.91 -7.00 -8.53
N ASP A 26 -12.06 -6.56 -9.77
CA ASP A 26 -12.85 -7.25 -10.80
C ASP A 26 -12.02 -8.35 -11.53
N ALA A 27 -10.72 -8.49 -11.25
CA ALA A 27 -9.78 -9.36 -11.97
C ALA A 27 -9.73 -10.81 -11.44
N SER A 28 -10.84 -11.54 -11.54
CA SER A 28 -11.00 -12.90 -10.99
C SER A 28 -10.33 -14.04 -11.77
N TYR A 29 -9.91 -13.81 -13.02
CA TYR A 29 -9.45 -14.85 -13.94
C TYR A 29 -7.92 -14.97 -13.92
N THR A 30 -7.44 -16.20 -13.86
CA THR A 30 -6.01 -16.52 -13.88
C THR A 30 -5.69 -17.57 -14.94
N PHE A 31 -4.58 -17.41 -15.64
CA PHE A 31 -4.18 -18.29 -16.74
C PHE A 31 -2.66 -18.46 -16.84
N LYS A 32 -2.24 -19.50 -17.55
CA LYS A 32 -0.85 -19.74 -17.96
C LYS A 32 -0.72 -19.55 -19.46
N GLU A 33 0.41 -19.02 -19.93
CA GLU A 33 0.67 -18.83 -21.36
C GLU A 33 1.14 -20.12 -22.07
N SER A 34 1.59 -21.11 -21.30
CA SER A 34 2.04 -22.40 -21.83
C SER A 34 1.55 -23.56 -20.95
N GLU A 35 1.58 -24.76 -21.52
CA GLU A 35 1.24 -26.00 -20.82
C GLU A 35 2.36 -26.48 -19.88
N ASP A 36 3.45 -25.72 -19.75
CA ASP A 36 4.56 -26.06 -18.86
C ASP A 36 4.11 -26.00 -17.38
N GLU A 37 4.52 -27.00 -16.60
CA GLU A 37 4.18 -27.08 -15.17
C GLU A 37 4.74 -25.87 -14.40
N LEU A 38 5.91 -25.36 -14.81
CA LEU A 38 6.60 -24.21 -14.25
C LEU A 38 6.18 -22.87 -14.88
N ALA A 39 5.26 -22.88 -15.86
CA ALA A 39 4.79 -21.66 -16.49
C ALA A 39 4.22 -20.68 -15.45
N PRO A 40 4.59 -19.39 -15.52
CA PRO A 40 4.05 -18.39 -14.62
C PRO A 40 2.53 -18.29 -14.77
N ASN A 41 1.86 -18.15 -13.63
CA ASN A 41 0.42 -17.87 -13.60
C ASN A 41 0.20 -16.35 -13.62
N TYR A 42 -0.67 -15.89 -14.49
CA TYR A 42 -1.01 -14.48 -14.68
C TYR A 42 -2.45 -14.23 -14.26
N THR A 43 -2.70 -13.07 -13.65
CA THR A 43 -4.06 -12.53 -13.51
C THR A 43 -4.37 -11.65 -14.70
N LEU A 44 -5.53 -11.85 -15.32
CA LEU A 44 -6.02 -11.00 -16.39
C LEU A 44 -6.82 -9.84 -15.79
N LEU A 45 -6.46 -8.60 -16.12
CA LEU A 45 -7.27 -7.44 -15.75
C LEU A 45 -8.43 -7.26 -16.75
N PRO A 46 -9.58 -6.73 -16.32
CA PRO A 46 -10.71 -6.45 -17.20
C PRO A 46 -10.42 -5.51 -18.36
N THR A 47 -9.36 -4.70 -18.26
CA THR A 47 -8.93 -3.80 -19.34
C THR A 47 -7.87 -4.42 -20.26
N GLY A 48 -7.68 -5.74 -20.22
CA GLY A 48 -6.89 -6.47 -21.22
C GLY A 48 -5.38 -6.45 -20.96
N GLU A 49 -4.97 -6.36 -19.70
CA GLU A 49 -3.57 -6.48 -19.28
C GLU A 49 -3.37 -7.78 -18.49
N ARG A 50 -2.28 -8.49 -18.77
CA ARG A 50 -1.85 -9.60 -17.90
C ARG A 50 -0.89 -9.13 -16.82
N VAL A 51 -1.06 -9.66 -15.61
CA VAL A 51 -0.31 -9.25 -14.42
C VAL A 51 0.24 -10.47 -13.69
N ASN A 52 1.56 -10.64 -13.66
CA ASN A 52 2.22 -11.56 -12.73
C ASN A 52 2.61 -10.89 -11.41
N ARG A 53 2.87 -9.58 -11.48
CA ARG A 53 3.34 -8.76 -10.36
C ARG A 53 2.64 -7.42 -10.41
N LEU A 54 2.05 -7.01 -9.29
CA LEU A 54 1.27 -5.80 -9.14
C LEU A 54 2.06 -4.78 -8.32
N PHE A 55 1.93 -3.49 -8.68
CA PHE A 55 2.43 -2.35 -7.93
C PHE A 55 1.31 -1.34 -7.71
N PHE A 56 1.03 -1.02 -6.45
CA PHE A 56 0.03 -0.01 -6.09
C PHE A 56 0.49 0.85 -4.92
N ALA A 57 -0.09 2.03 -4.79
CA ALA A 57 0.11 2.91 -3.64
C ALA A 57 -1.24 3.38 -3.10
N GLY A 58 -1.31 3.59 -1.78
CA GLY A 58 -2.53 4.02 -1.12
C GLY A 58 -2.34 4.17 0.38
N THR A 59 -3.43 4.41 1.09
CA THR A 59 -3.43 4.54 2.55
C THR A 59 -3.65 3.18 3.19
N LEU A 60 -2.68 2.69 3.96
CA LEU A 60 -2.88 1.53 4.83
C LEU A 60 -3.75 1.99 6.01
N THR A 61 -5.02 1.58 6.01
CA THR A 61 -6.01 2.03 7.01
C THR A 61 -6.15 1.07 8.18
N GLU A 62 -5.92 -0.22 7.95
CA GLU A 62 -6.11 -1.28 8.96
C GLU A 62 -5.03 -2.35 8.79
N THR A 63 -4.57 -2.90 9.92
CA THR A 63 -3.62 -4.01 10.02
C THR A 63 -4.07 -4.96 11.12
N ASN A 64 -4.38 -6.21 10.78
CA ASN A 64 -4.90 -7.19 11.72
C ASN A 64 -4.07 -8.47 11.67
N ASP A 65 -3.74 -9.06 12.81
CA ASP A 65 -3.29 -10.44 12.87
C ASP A 65 -4.52 -11.34 12.82
N VAL A 66 -4.66 -12.08 11.73
CA VAL A 66 -5.78 -13.02 11.51
C VAL A 66 -5.30 -14.48 11.54
N GLY A 67 -4.05 -14.70 11.96
CA GLY A 67 -3.50 -16.03 12.20
C GLY A 67 -4.06 -16.66 13.47
N SER A 68 -4.26 -17.99 13.46
CA SER A 68 -4.59 -18.76 14.68
C SER A 68 -3.35 -19.41 15.28
N ASP A 69 -2.67 -20.27 14.51
CA ASP A 69 -1.49 -21.03 14.96
C ASP A 69 -0.16 -20.46 14.44
N SER A 70 -0.20 -19.54 13.49
CA SER A 70 0.97 -18.98 12.82
C SER A 70 0.71 -17.54 12.42
N GLU A 71 1.74 -16.70 12.47
CA GLU A 71 1.64 -15.27 12.18
C GLU A 71 1.10 -15.05 10.75
N TYR A 72 -0.05 -14.39 10.65
CA TYR A 72 -0.73 -14.12 9.39
C TYR A 72 -1.41 -12.76 9.42
N TRP A 73 -0.74 -11.76 8.86
CA TRP A 73 -1.20 -10.37 8.86
C TRP A 73 -2.02 -10.05 7.64
N GLN A 74 -3.17 -9.41 7.87
CA GLN A 74 -4.00 -8.76 6.86
C GLN A 74 -3.78 -7.25 6.92
N GLY A 75 -3.55 -6.63 5.77
CA GLY A 75 -3.55 -5.19 5.58
C GLY A 75 -4.67 -4.75 4.65
N ARG A 76 -5.30 -3.61 4.96
CA ARG A 76 -6.28 -2.94 4.11
C ARG A 76 -5.69 -1.65 3.56
N VAL A 77 -5.47 -1.59 2.25
CA VAL A 77 -4.88 -0.41 1.58
C VAL A 77 -5.94 0.23 0.69
N VAL A 78 -6.24 1.50 0.93
CA VAL A 78 -7.26 2.25 0.21
C VAL A 78 -6.61 3.18 -0.81
N ASP A 79 -7.03 3.09 -2.07
CA ASP A 79 -6.70 4.06 -3.12
C ASP A 79 -7.95 4.90 -3.48
N PRO A 80 -7.84 5.90 -4.37
CA PRO A 80 -9.00 6.71 -4.75
C PRO A 80 -10.17 5.94 -5.38
N THR A 81 -9.92 4.71 -5.86
CA THR A 81 -10.88 3.90 -6.63
C THR A 81 -11.47 2.73 -5.83
N GLY A 82 -10.90 2.41 -4.66
CA GLY A 82 -11.35 1.28 -3.87
C GLY A 82 -10.32 0.80 -2.83
N THR A 83 -10.38 -0.49 -2.52
CA THR A 83 -9.56 -1.12 -1.48
C THR A 83 -8.82 -2.34 -2.04
N PHE A 84 -7.53 -2.45 -1.73
CA PHE A 84 -6.75 -3.67 -1.86
C PHE A 84 -6.68 -4.39 -0.51
N TYR A 85 -6.82 -5.71 -0.56
CA TYR A 85 -6.51 -6.58 0.57
C TYR A 85 -5.15 -7.24 0.39
N VAL A 86 -4.31 -7.14 1.41
CA VAL A 86 -2.94 -7.66 1.40
C VAL A 86 -2.79 -8.67 2.52
N TYR A 87 -2.20 -9.83 2.23
CA TYR A 87 -2.01 -10.89 3.23
C TYR A 87 -0.57 -11.38 3.26
N ALA A 88 0.08 -11.27 4.41
CA ALA A 88 1.45 -11.70 4.63
C ALA A 88 1.52 -12.73 5.76
N GLY A 89 1.98 -13.94 5.44
CA GLY A 89 2.22 -14.98 6.43
C GLY A 89 3.71 -15.17 6.75
N GLN A 90 4.02 -16.25 7.46
CA GLN A 90 5.39 -16.66 7.82
C GLN A 90 6.40 -16.73 6.66
N TYR A 91 5.93 -16.95 5.43
CA TYR A 91 6.78 -17.02 4.24
C TYR A 91 7.06 -15.64 3.61
N GLN A 92 6.49 -14.56 4.17
CA GLN A 92 6.70 -13.16 3.79
C GLN A 92 7.12 -12.36 5.04
N PRO A 93 8.22 -12.74 5.72
CA PRO A 93 8.56 -12.15 7.02
C PRO A 93 8.78 -10.64 6.96
N GLU A 94 9.31 -10.12 5.85
CA GLU A 94 9.49 -8.67 5.65
C GLU A 94 8.15 -7.92 5.59
N ALA A 95 7.21 -8.41 4.76
CA ALA A 95 5.91 -7.77 4.61
C ALA A 95 5.01 -7.94 5.85
N ALA A 96 5.05 -9.11 6.52
CA ALA A 96 4.36 -9.33 7.78
C ALA A 96 4.91 -8.38 8.87
N SER A 97 6.22 -8.25 8.95
CA SER A 97 6.87 -7.30 9.86
C SER A 97 6.48 -5.86 9.57
N ALA A 98 6.36 -5.47 8.29
CA ALA A 98 5.90 -4.13 7.91
C ALA A 98 4.45 -3.89 8.36
N LEU A 99 3.52 -4.81 8.07
CA LEU A 99 2.12 -4.69 8.50
C LEU A 99 1.98 -4.60 10.02
N ARG A 100 2.82 -5.30 10.78
CA ARG A 100 2.81 -5.24 12.25
C ARG A 100 3.33 -3.93 12.82
N GLN A 101 4.29 -3.28 12.15
CA GLN A 101 5.04 -2.15 12.69
C GLN A 101 4.55 -0.79 12.18
N ILE A 102 3.92 -0.73 11.01
CA ILE A 102 3.41 0.52 10.45
C ILE A 102 2.20 0.97 11.26
N GLU A 103 2.27 2.17 11.81
CA GLU A 103 1.13 2.81 12.48
C GLU A 103 0.11 3.29 11.42
N THR A 104 -1.15 2.91 11.57
CA THR A 104 -2.22 3.31 10.65
C THR A 104 -2.97 4.55 11.16
N PRO A 105 -3.43 5.46 10.27
CA PRO A 105 -3.31 5.43 8.81
C PRO A 105 -1.96 5.97 8.29
N THR A 106 -1.36 5.29 7.31
CA THR A 106 -0.09 5.73 6.67
C THR A 106 -0.08 5.41 5.17
N TYR A 107 0.52 6.27 4.34
CA TYR A 107 0.71 5.99 2.92
C TYR A 107 1.76 4.90 2.71
N VAL A 108 1.42 3.91 1.90
CA VAL A 108 2.29 2.80 1.56
C VAL A 108 2.33 2.54 0.07
N ALA A 109 3.48 2.11 -0.41
CA ALA A 109 3.70 1.49 -1.70
C ALA A 109 3.85 -0.02 -1.52
N VAL A 110 3.09 -0.79 -2.30
CA VAL A 110 3.07 -2.25 -2.20
C VAL A 110 3.41 -2.87 -3.54
N VAL A 111 4.33 -3.83 -3.52
CA VAL A 111 4.59 -4.71 -4.66
C VAL A 111 4.26 -6.12 -4.22
N GLY A 112 3.52 -6.87 -5.05
CA GLY A 112 3.12 -8.21 -4.71
C GLY A 112 2.57 -9.02 -5.87
N LYS A 113 2.21 -10.26 -5.56
CA LYS A 113 1.58 -11.17 -6.52
C LYS A 113 0.06 -11.18 -6.30
N PRO A 114 -0.73 -10.94 -7.36
CA PRO A 114 -2.15 -11.23 -7.33
C PRO A 114 -2.43 -12.68 -6.89
N ARG A 115 -3.49 -12.87 -6.11
CA ARG A 115 -4.06 -14.18 -5.81
C ARG A 115 -5.57 -14.07 -5.85
N SER A 116 -6.24 -15.01 -6.51
CA SER A 116 -7.67 -15.21 -6.34
C SER A 116 -7.91 -16.25 -5.24
N TYR A 117 -9.04 -16.15 -4.56
CA TYR A 117 -9.53 -17.13 -3.60
C TYR A 117 -11.06 -17.10 -3.58
N GLU A 118 -11.66 -18.23 -3.27
CA GLU A 118 -13.11 -18.34 -3.12
C GLU A 118 -13.49 -18.05 -1.67
N THR A 119 -14.54 -17.26 -1.46
CA THR A 119 -15.13 -17.04 -0.13
C THR A 119 -16.10 -18.16 0.22
N ASP A 120 -16.50 -18.25 1.48
CA ASP A 120 -17.49 -19.24 1.95
C ASP A 120 -18.84 -19.10 1.24
N ASP A 121 -19.14 -17.91 0.71
CA ASP A 121 -20.34 -17.60 -0.06
C ASP A 121 -20.24 -18.00 -1.56
N GLY A 122 -19.10 -18.56 -1.98
CA GLY A 122 -18.83 -18.99 -3.36
C GLY A 122 -18.43 -17.86 -4.30
N GLU A 123 -18.15 -16.66 -3.78
CA GLU A 123 -17.68 -15.52 -4.57
C GLU A 123 -16.16 -15.58 -4.72
N THR A 124 -15.66 -15.43 -5.95
CA THR A 124 -14.22 -15.30 -6.19
C THR A 124 -13.79 -13.87 -5.88
N ASN A 125 -12.95 -13.73 -4.85
CA ASN A 125 -12.31 -12.46 -4.50
C ASN A 125 -10.82 -12.49 -4.84
N VAL A 126 -10.22 -11.31 -4.92
CA VAL A 126 -8.79 -11.15 -5.15
C VAL A 126 -8.11 -10.49 -3.96
N ALA A 127 -6.85 -10.84 -3.78
CA ALA A 127 -5.98 -10.21 -2.83
C ALA A 127 -4.55 -10.15 -3.37
N VAL A 128 -3.68 -9.48 -2.64
CA VAL A 128 -2.27 -9.39 -2.97
C VAL A 128 -1.46 -10.11 -1.91
N ARG A 129 -0.59 -11.01 -2.36
CA ARG A 129 0.51 -11.53 -1.53
C ARG A 129 1.68 -10.56 -1.67
N PRO A 130 1.99 -9.74 -0.65
CA PRO A 130 3.02 -8.73 -0.76
C PRO A 130 4.39 -9.39 -0.82
N GLU A 131 5.24 -8.85 -1.68
CA GLU A 131 6.67 -9.08 -1.68
C GLU A 131 7.38 -7.99 -0.88
N SER A 132 6.88 -6.74 -0.95
CA SER A 132 7.38 -5.61 -0.18
C SER A 132 6.25 -4.61 0.13
N ILE A 133 6.33 -4.00 1.31
CA ILE A 133 5.46 -2.89 1.74
C ILE A 133 6.39 -1.80 2.28
N THR A 134 6.27 -0.59 1.75
CA THR A 134 7.15 0.53 2.10
C THR A 134 6.33 1.76 2.39
N GLN A 135 6.59 2.43 3.52
CA GLN A 135 5.98 3.72 3.82
C GLN A 135 6.49 4.77 2.82
N VAL A 136 5.59 5.59 2.31
CA VAL A 136 5.88 6.64 1.33
C VAL A 136 5.28 7.97 1.75
N ASP A 137 5.71 9.05 1.12
CA ASP A 137 5.09 10.36 1.27
C ASP A 137 3.89 10.55 0.33
N GLU A 138 3.14 11.62 0.57
CA GLU A 138 1.98 12.00 -0.23
C GLU A 138 2.35 12.21 -1.71
N ALA A 139 3.46 12.91 -1.98
CA ALA A 139 3.92 13.18 -3.35
C ALA A 139 4.20 11.88 -4.15
N THR A 140 4.75 10.85 -3.51
CA THR A 140 4.96 9.53 -4.13
C THR A 140 3.64 8.83 -4.43
N ARG A 141 2.66 8.93 -3.52
CA ARG A 141 1.31 8.40 -3.73
C ARG A 141 0.61 9.12 -4.89
N ASP A 142 0.68 10.44 -4.94
CA ASP A 142 0.02 11.25 -5.99
C ASP A 142 0.64 10.99 -7.36
N ARG A 143 1.97 10.90 -7.41
CA ARG A 143 2.71 10.48 -8.61
C ARG A 143 2.23 9.13 -9.13
N TRP A 144 2.02 8.17 -8.23
CA TRP A 144 1.51 6.85 -8.60
C TRP A 144 0.08 6.94 -9.15
N VAL A 145 -0.79 7.75 -8.56
CA VAL A 145 -2.18 7.93 -9.04
C VAL A 145 -2.18 8.47 -10.47
N VAL A 146 -1.42 9.54 -10.75
CA VAL A 146 -1.32 10.12 -12.10
C VAL A 146 -0.80 9.10 -13.11
N GLU A 147 0.34 8.46 -12.81
CA GLU A 147 0.94 7.48 -13.73
C GLU A 147 0.06 6.23 -13.95
N THR A 148 -0.75 5.86 -12.97
CA THR A 148 -1.67 4.71 -13.08
C THR A 148 -2.88 5.10 -13.91
N ALA A 149 -3.46 6.28 -13.69
CA ALA A 149 -4.57 6.80 -14.50
C ALA A 149 -4.19 6.94 -15.97
N ASP A 150 -3.04 7.55 -16.27
CA ASP A 150 -2.54 7.68 -17.64
C ASP A 150 -2.44 6.31 -18.32
N LYS A 151 -1.78 5.34 -17.67
CA LYS A 151 -1.61 3.99 -18.23
C LYS A 151 -2.92 3.24 -18.39
N THR A 152 -3.84 3.36 -17.44
CA THR A 152 -5.17 2.74 -17.55
C THR A 152 -5.95 3.37 -18.71
N ILE A 153 -5.91 4.70 -18.86
CA ILE A 153 -6.59 5.40 -19.95
C ILE A 153 -5.99 5.04 -21.32
N GLU A 154 -4.66 5.02 -21.45
CA GLU A 154 -3.95 4.59 -22.66
C GLU A 154 -4.35 3.17 -23.05
N ARG A 155 -4.31 2.24 -22.08
CA ARG A 155 -4.71 0.85 -22.30
C ARG A 155 -6.16 0.73 -22.76
N LEU A 156 -7.07 1.45 -22.12
CA LEU A 156 -8.49 1.51 -22.49
C LEU A 156 -8.72 2.11 -23.89
N GLN A 157 -7.89 3.05 -24.34
CA GLN A 157 -7.97 3.59 -25.70
C GLN A 157 -7.51 2.56 -26.74
N SER A 158 -6.51 1.75 -26.41
CA SER A 158 -5.98 0.68 -27.28
C SER A 158 -6.75 -0.65 -27.21
N PHE A 159 -7.80 -0.75 -26.39
CA PHE A 159 -8.46 -2.03 -26.09
C PHE A 159 -9.11 -2.70 -27.31
N ASP A 160 -9.63 -1.90 -28.24
CA ASP A 160 -10.27 -2.37 -29.47
C ASP A 160 -9.31 -2.49 -30.66
N GLU A 161 -8.01 -2.27 -30.46
CA GLU A 161 -7.02 -2.51 -31.50
C GLU A 161 -6.89 -4.02 -31.75
N GLU A 162 -7.00 -4.44 -33.01
CA GLU A 162 -7.07 -5.83 -33.51
C GLU A 162 -5.88 -6.76 -33.13
N ILE A 163 -4.98 -6.32 -32.26
CA ILE A 163 -3.67 -6.95 -32.00
C ILE A 163 -3.51 -7.42 -30.54
N ASN A 164 -4.49 -7.21 -29.65
CA ASN A 164 -4.36 -7.61 -28.24
C ASN A 164 -5.19 -8.86 -27.90
N ASP A 165 -4.55 -10.03 -27.94
CA ASP A 165 -5.15 -11.32 -27.53
C ASP A 165 -5.71 -11.27 -26.09
N TYR A 166 -5.08 -10.53 -25.18
CA TYR A 166 -5.57 -10.37 -23.79
C TYR A 166 -6.81 -9.48 -23.71
N ALA A 167 -6.97 -8.49 -24.60
CA ALA A 167 -8.20 -7.70 -24.66
C ALA A 167 -9.37 -8.56 -25.12
N GLN A 168 -9.15 -9.48 -26.07
CA GLN A 168 -10.18 -10.44 -26.46
C GLN A 168 -10.53 -11.39 -25.31
N MET A 169 -9.53 -11.99 -24.65
CA MET A 169 -9.79 -12.82 -23.46
C MET A 169 -10.53 -12.04 -22.37
N ALA A 170 -10.17 -10.78 -22.14
CA ALA A 170 -10.85 -9.96 -21.13
C ALA A 170 -12.31 -9.69 -21.50
N ARG A 171 -12.65 -9.50 -22.79
CA ARG A 171 -14.05 -9.41 -23.23
C ARG A 171 -14.81 -10.71 -22.96
N ASP A 172 -14.17 -11.85 -23.21
CA ASP A 172 -14.81 -13.16 -23.02
C ASP A 172 -15.08 -13.45 -21.54
N GLU A 173 -14.14 -13.09 -20.65
CA GLU A 173 -14.25 -13.34 -19.20
C GLU A 173 -15.07 -12.27 -18.46
N TYR A 174 -14.92 -10.99 -18.81
CA TYR A 174 -15.48 -9.85 -18.06
C TYR A 174 -16.55 -9.04 -18.81
N GLY A 175 -16.73 -9.29 -20.10
CA GLY A 175 -17.59 -8.51 -20.98
C GLY A 175 -16.93 -7.23 -21.51
N GLU A 176 -17.69 -6.44 -22.27
CA GLU A 176 -17.18 -5.29 -23.02
C GLU A 176 -17.26 -3.96 -22.24
N ARG A 177 -17.75 -3.99 -21.01
CA ARG A 177 -18.18 -2.78 -20.31
C ARG A 177 -17.02 -2.13 -19.53
N LEU A 178 -16.27 -1.28 -20.22
CA LEU A 178 -15.05 -0.65 -19.69
C LEU A 178 -15.26 0.71 -19.01
N SER A 179 -16.43 1.34 -19.16
CA SER A 179 -16.72 2.67 -18.61
C SER A 179 -16.38 2.82 -17.13
N PRO A 180 -16.67 1.85 -16.23
CA PRO A 180 -16.36 2.00 -14.80
C PRO A 180 -14.87 2.20 -14.52
N TYR A 181 -13.98 1.59 -15.30
CA TYR A 181 -12.54 1.73 -15.11
C TYR A 181 -12.02 3.08 -15.62
N ARG A 182 -12.62 3.60 -16.70
CA ARG A 182 -12.34 4.94 -17.21
C ARG A 182 -12.81 6.00 -16.21
N GLU A 183 -14.03 5.86 -15.71
CA GLU A 183 -14.61 6.76 -14.71
C GLU A 183 -13.78 6.78 -13.43
N ALA A 184 -13.37 5.60 -12.93
CA ALA A 184 -12.51 5.50 -11.76
C ALA A 184 -11.13 6.17 -11.97
N ALA A 185 -10.52 6.02 -13.14
CA ALA A 185 -9.25 6.69 -13.45
C ALA A 185 -9.39 8.23 -13.51
N ILE A 186 -10.49 8.73 -14.07
CA ILE A 186 -10.78 10.17 -14.12
C ILE A 186 -11.06 10.71 -12.72
N GLU A 187 -11.90 10.04 -11.94
CA GLU A 187 -12.22 10.42 -10.56
C GLU A 187 -10.96 10.45 -9.68
N ALA A 188 -10.05 9.49 -9.87
CA ALA A 188 -8.78 9.48 -9.17
C ALA A 188 -7.93 10.73 -9.47
N LEU A 189 -7.88 11.18 -10.72
CA LEU A 189 -7.18 12.42 -11.11
C LEU A 189 -7.88 13.66 -10.53
N GLU A 190 -9.21 13.73 -10.62
CA GLU A 190 -10.00 14.84 -10.07
C GLU A 190 -9.83 14.96 -8.54
N SER A 191 -9.66 13.84 -7.83
CA SER A 191 -9.41 13.82 -6.38
C SER A 191 -8.10 14.50 -5.98
N LEU A 192 -7.08 14.45 -6.84
CA LEU A 192 -5.80 15.14 -6.62
C LEU A 192 -5.96 16.65 -6.83
N ASP A 193 -6.61 17.05 -7.93
CA ASP A 193 -6.86 18.46 -8.24
C ASP A 193 -7.65 19.18 -7.13
N ALA A 194 -8.64 18.50 -6.56
CA ALA A 194 -9.41 19.03 -5.44
C ALA A 194 -8.55 19.21 -4.17
N THR A 195 -7.61 18.30 -3.93
CA THR A 195 -6.67 18.37 -2.80
C THR A 195 -5.69 19.54 -2.97
N ASP A 196 -5.13 19.70 -4.16
CA ASP A 196 -4.23 20.81 -4.50
C ASP A 196 -4.93 22.17 -4.40
N ALA A 197 -6.17 22.28 -4.88
CA ALA A 197 -6.97 23.51 -4.78
C ALA A 197 -7.27 23.88 -3.32
N SER A 198 -7.56 22.90 -2.47
CA SER A 198 -7.77 23.10 -1.03
C SER A 198 -6.50 23.57 -0.31
N ALA A 199 -5.36 22.96 -0.61
CA ALA A 199 -4.06 23.36 -0.05
C ALA A 199 -3.66 24.79 -0.48
N ALA A 200 -3.93 25.16 -1.73
CA ALA A 200 -3.70 26.52 -2.23
C ALA A 200 -4.63 27.56 -1.59
N ALA A 201 -5.89 27.20 -1.27
CA ALA A 201 -6.81 28.09 -0.57
C ALA A 201 -6.38 28.34 0.89
N ALA A 202 -6.02 27.29 1.63
CA ALA A 202 -5.60 27.39 3.03
C ALA A 202 -4.31 28.22 3.22
N THR A 203 -3.39 28.17 2.25
CA THR A 203 -2.17 28.98 2.25
C THR A 203 -2.43 30.45 1.91
N SER A 204 -3.50 30.76 1.18
CA SER A 204 -3.89 32.14 0.86
C SER A 204 -4.63 32.82 2.02
N GLU A 205 -5.47 32.07 2.76
CA GLU A 205 -6.20 32.60 3.92
C GLU A 205 -5.24 32.96 5.09
N THR A 206 -4.25 32.10 5.37
CA THR A 206 -3.24 32.35 6.41
C THR A 206 -2.31 33.54 6.12
N ALA A 207 -2.10 33.88 4.84
CA ALA A 207 -1.32 35.07 4.45
C ALA A 207 -2.10 36.38 4.64
N SER A 208 -3.44 36.34 4.69
CA SER A 208 -4.28 37.53 4.80
C SER A 208 -4.48 38.03 6.25
N ASP A 209 -4.26 37.18 7.26
CA ASP A 209 -4.32 37.54 8.69
C ASP A 209 -3.00 38.13 9.25
N ALA A 210 -1.89 38.05 8.50
CA ALA A 210 -0.59 38.57 8.94
C ALA A 210 -0.30 40.03 8.53
N VAL A 211 -1.16 40.65 7.70
CA VAL A 211 -1.05 42.07 7.30
C VAL A 211 -2.14 42.88 7.99
N GLY A 212 -2.02 42.97 9.32
CA GLY A 212 -3.01 43.63 10.17
C GLY A 212 -2.40 44.35 11.37
N SER A 213 -1.17 44.85 11.30
CA SER A 213 -0.66 45.81 12.30
C SER A 213 0.54 46.59 11.78
N ASP A 214 0.30 47.72 11.14
CA ASP A 214 1.20 48.87 11.30
C ASP A 214 0.45 50.20 11.11
N SER A 215 0.35 50.99 12.18
CA SER A 215 0.70 52.41 12.11
C SER A 215 0.83 53.07 13.48
N VAL A 216 2.10 53.28 13.85
CA VAL A 216 2.75 54.53 14.31
C VAL A 216 2.19 55.30 15.51
N ALA A 217 2.99 55.36 16.58
CA ALA A 217 3.34 56.63 17.25
C ALA A 217 4.73 56.55 17.92
N ASP A 218 5.53 57.54 17.56
CA ASP A 218 6.88 57.94 17.97
C ASP A 218 6.96 58.31 19.47
N ASP A 219 8.06 58.00 20.17
CA ASP A 219 8.89 59.02 20.86
C ASP A 219 10.18 58.40 21.46
N THR A 220 11.20 59.23 21.53
CA THR A 220 12.61 58.97 21.83
C THR A 220 12.89 58.96 23.35
N GLU A 221 13.91 58.20 23.83
CA GLU A 221 14.98 58.71 24.73
C GLU A 221 16.03 57.64 25.12
N GLN A 222 17.31 58.05 25.06
CA GLN A 222 18.50 57.35 25.57
C GLN A 222 18.76 57.71 27.04
N ALA A 223 19.27 56.76 27.85
CA ALA A 223 20.52 56.86 28.64
C ALA A 223 20.61 55.84 29.80
N GLY A 224 21.85 55.40 30.09
CA GLY A 224 22.34 54.89 31.39
C GLY A 224 22.22 53.38 31.60
N GLU A 225 23.31 52.60 31.48
CA GLU A 225 24.22 52.21 32.58
C GLU A 225 23.53 51.47 33.73
N ASP A 226 23.77 50.16 33.85
CA ASP A 226 24.54 49.64 35.00
C ASP A 226 24.88 48.15 34.85
N ALA A 227 26.11 47.84 35.21
CA ALA A 227 26.66 46.50 35.29
C ALA A 227 26.17 45.79 36.57
N HIS A 228 25.90 44.48 36.49
CA HIS A 228 26.40 43.53 37.50
C HIS A 228 26.13 42.07 37.09
N SER A 229 27.21 41.31 36.95
CA SER A 229 27.26 39.90 37.35
C SER A 229 27.48 39.85 38.87
N PRO A 230 27.02 38.83 39.62
CA PRO A 230 27.73 37.55 39.60
C PRO A 230 26.87 36.29 39.76
N ALA A 231 27.56 35.17 39.52
CA ALA A 231 27.14 33.79 39.72
C ALA A 231 26.73 33.44 41.15
N GLU A 232 25.86 32.43 41.28
CA GLU A 232 25.80 31.57 42.47
C GLU A 232 25.76 30.09 42.07
N THR A 233 26.59 29.35 42.79
CA THR A 233 26.88 27.91 42.80
C THR A 233 25.98 27.15 43.78
N GLY A 234 25.82 25.84 43.57
CA GLY A 234 25.34 24.86 44.56
C GLY A 234 24.62 23.71 43.86
N GLU A 235 25.24 22.58 43.52
CA GLU A 235 25.86 21.51 44.31
C GLU A 235 24.86 20.54 44.98
N SER A 236 25.00 19.26 44.61
CA SER A 236 24.49 18.01 45.23
C SER A 236 22.97 17.78 45.19
N VAL A 237 22.42 16.56 45.04
CA VAL A 237 22.71 15.31 45.77
C VAL A 237 22.31 14.08 44.94
N GLU A 238 23.09 13.02 45.10
CA GLU A 238 22.90 11.65 44.61
C GLU A 238 21.70 10.94 45.28
N SER A 239 21.04 10.01 44.57
CA SER A 239 20.40 8.89 45.26
C SER A 239 20.52 7.61 44.43
N GLU A 240 21.37 6.71 44.91
CA GLU A 240 21.33 5.29 44.57
C GLU A 240 20.10 4.62 45.19
N GLY A 241 19.58 3.61 44.49
CA GLY A 241 18.49 2.75 44.96
C GLY A 241 18.53 1.42 44.21
N SER A 242 19.46 0.57 44.59
CA SER A 242 19.57 -0.83 44.20
C SER A 242 18.50 -1.69 44.87
N SER A 243 17.90 -2.67 44.16
CA SER A 243 17.66 -4.01 44.72
C SER A 243 17.13 -4.99 43.66
N SER A 244 17.87 -6.08 43.52
CA SER A 244 17.57 -7.33 42.81
C SER A 244 16.47 -8.18 43.47
N ALA A 245 15.88 -9.11 42.71
CA ALA A 245 15.55 -10.46 43.17
C ALA A 245 15.30 -11.42 41.99
N GLU A 246 16.10 -12.48 41.92
CA GLU A 246 15.90 -13.71 41.14
C GLU A 246 15.02 -14.71 41.91
N LEU A 247 14.46 -15.72 41.22
CA LEU A 247 14.08 -17.11 41.64
C LEU A 247 13.16 -17.68 40.52
N SER A 248 13.55 -18.61 39.63
CA SER A 248 13.90 -20.05 39.73
C SER A 248 12.75 -21.02 40.07
N GLY A 249 12.44 -21.90 39.10
CA GLY A 249 11.85 -23.26 39.23
C GLY A 249 10.34 -23.35 39.51
N SER A 250 9.56 -24.35 39.06
CA SER A 250 9.86 -25.65 38.46
C SER A 250 8.56 -26.32 37.94
N GLU A 251 8.74 -27.27 37.01
CA GLU A 251 8.05 -28.56 36.86
C GLU A 251 6.62 -28.70 36.28
N GLU A 252 6.52 -29.85 35.59
CA GLU A 252 5.49 -30.39 34.71
C GLU A 252 4.26 -30.93 35.46
N THR A 253 3.12 -31.02 34.77
CA THR A 253 2.25 -32.21 34.82
C THR A 253 1.44 -32.37 33.53
N SER A 254 1.45 -33.60 33.04
CA SER A 254 0.67 -34.24 31.99
C SER A 254 -0.82 -34.44 32.32
N GLU A 255 -1.71 -34.31 31.33
CA GLU A 255 -3.01 -35.02 31.19
C GLU A 255 -3.25 -35.17 29.67
N ASP A 256 -3.08 -36.34 29.05
CA ASP A 256 -4.01 -37.47 28.96
C ASP A 256 -5.47 -37.08 28.68
N THR A 257 -5.84 -37.02 27.40
CA THR A 257 -7.20 -37.35 26.97
C THR A 257 -7.16 -38.19 25.69
N GLY A 258 -7.19 -39.50 25.87
CA GLY A 258 -7.59 -40.43 24.81
C GLY A 258 -9.09 -40.39 24.55
N LEU A 259 -9.48 -40.12 23.30
CA LEU A 259 -10.75 -40.45 22.65
C LEU A 259 -10.42 -40.46 21.14
N GLY A 260 -10.72 -41.43 20.30
CA GLY A 260 -11.59 -42.60 20.32
C GLY A 260 -11.86 -42.89 18.84
N GLU A 261 -11.68 -44.14 18.43
CA GLU A 261 -11.94 -44.62 17.06
C GLU A 261 -13.37 -44.32 16.61
N TYR A 262 -13.53 -43.98 15.33
CA TYR A 262 -14.75 -44.23 14.57
C TYR A 262 -14.36 -44.65 13.14
N GLU A 263 -15.09 -45.67 12.69
CA GLU A 263 -14.90 -46.55 11.53
C GLU A 263 -14.75 -45.86 10.16
#